data_AF-A0A1D7XZL0-F1
#
_entry.id   AF-A0A1D7XZL0-F1
#
_cell.length_a   1.000
_cell.length_b   1.000
_cell.length_c   1.000
_cell.angle_alpha   90.00
_cell.angle_beta   90.00
_cell.angle_gamma   90.00
#
_symmetry.space_group_name_H-M   'P 1'
#
loop_
_entity.id
_entity.type
_entity.pdbx_description
1 polymer ?
#
loop_
_entity_poly.entity_id
_entity_poly.type
_entity_poly.pdbx_seq_one_letter_code
_entity_poly.pdbx_strand_id
1 'polypeptide(L)' 'MTAETAYHVIQALPKKEMPRLFKMLGVNVPKEEVETPTKKPLITDAEATEYLLKKLKKKKR' A
#
# COMPACT_ATOMS: atom_id res chain seq x y z
N MET A 1 -0.20 1.66 -35.47
CA MET A 1 -1.17 1.80 -34.37
C MET A 1 -0.94 3.16 -33.73
N THR A 2 -1.97 3.99 -33.56
CA THR A 2 -1.80 5.32 -32.96
C THR A 2 -1.87 5.24 -31.43
N ALA A 3 -1.30 6.24 -30.75
CA ALA A 3 -1.33 6.31 -29.29
C ALA A 3 -2.77 6.35 -28.75
N GLU A 4 -3.67 7.00 -29.48
CA GLU A 4 -5.10 7.07 -29.18
C GLU A 4 -5.76 5.68 -29.20
N THR A 5 -5.46 4.87 -30.21
CA THR A 5 -5.98 3.50 -30.28
C THR A 5 -5.48 2.65 -29.11
N ALA A 6 -4.20 2.78 -28.74
CA ALA A 6 -3.63 2.06 -27.61
C ALA A 6 -4.27 2.50 -26.28
N TYR A 7 -4.55 3.80 -26.11
CA TYR A 7 -5.23 4.34 -24.93
C TYR A 7 -6.62 3.74 -24.73
N HIS A 8 -7.43 3.70 -25.80
CA HIS A 8 -8.77 3.11 -25.71
C HIS A 8 -8.74 1.62 -25.40
N VAL A 9 -7.78 0.88 -25.97
CA VAL A 9 -7.59 -0.55 -25.65
C VAL A 9 -7.19 -0.74 -24.19
N ILE A 10 -6.27 0.09 -23.68
CA ILE A 10 -5.83 0.05 -22.28
C ILE A 10 -6.99 0.32 -21.31
N GLN A 11 -7.87 1.27 -21.64
CA GLN A 11 -9.03 1.59 -20.80
C GLN A 11 -10.10 0.49 -20.81
N ALA A 12 -10.26 -0.21 -21.92
CA ALA A 12 -11.24 -1.28 -22.05
C ALA A 12 -10.81 -2.58 -21.34
N LEU A 13 -9.52 -2.72 -20.97
CA LEU A 13 -9.00 -3.94 -20.37
C LEU A 13 -9.18 -4.01 -18.85
N PRO A 14 -9.38 -5.21 -18.28
CA PRO A 14 -9.40 -5.40 -16.84
C PRO A 14 -8.05 -5.05 -16.18
N LYS A 15 -8.08 -4.37 -15.03
CA LYS A 15 -6.87 -3.98 -14.27
C LYS A 15 -5.95 -5.15 -13.92
N LYS A 16 -6.48 -6.38 -13.84
CA LYS A 16 -5.71 -7.61 -13.57
C LYS A 16 -4.75 -7.99 -14.71
N GLU A 17 -5.08 -7.62 -15.94
CA GLU A 17 -4.33 -8.02 -17.14
C GLU A 17 -3.36 -6.92 -17.60
N MET A 18 -3.54 -5.69 -17.13
CA MET A 18 -2.68 -4.54 -17.39
C MET A 18 -1.18 -4.80 -17.14
N PRO A 19 -0.76 -5.43 -16.02
CA PRO A 19 0.66 -5.71 -15.79
C PRO A 19 1.26 -6.65 -16.84
N ARG A 20 0.45 -7.60 -17.37
CA ARG A 20 0.87 -8.53 -18.41
C ARG A 20 1.03 -7.82 -19.76
N LEU A 21 0.10 -6.94 -20.10
CA LEU A 21 0.17 -6.10 -21.31
C LEU A 21 1.42 -5.19 -21.28
N PHE A 22 1.63 -4.47 -20.18
CA PHE A 22 2.82 -3.59 -20.06
C PHE A 22 4.13 -4.36 -20.16
N LYS A 23 4.19 -5.57 -19.59
CA LYS A 23 5.33 -6.47 -19.74
C LYS A 23 5.56 -6.90 -21.20
N MET A 24 4.50 -7.17 -21.96
CA MET A 24 4.59 -7.50 -23.38
C MET A 24 5.05 -6.31 -24.23
N LEU A 25 4.66 -5.10 -23.85
CA LEU A 25 5.08 -3.85 -24.51
C LEU A 25 6.48 -3.38 -24.09
N GLY A 26 7.16 -4.10 -23.17
CA GLY A 26 8.48 -3.73 -22.67
C GLY A 26 8.48 -2.46 -21.81
N VAL A 27 7.31 -2.00 -21.36
CA VAL A 27 7.18 -0.80 -20.53
C VAL A 27 7.46 -1.18 -19.09
N ASN A 28 8.49 -0.57 -18.49
CA ASN A 28 8.78 -0.77 -17.08
C ASN A 28 7.78 0.03 -16.25
N VAL A 29 6.77 -0.64 -15.69
CA VAL A 29 5.84 -0.01 -14.76
C VAL A 29 6.57 0.14 -13.43
N PRO A 30 6.80 1.36 -12.93
CA PRO A 30 7.32 1.53 -11.57
C PRO A 30 6.32 0.86 -10.64
N LYS A 31 6.76 -0.18 -9.92
CA LYS A 31 5.96 -0.75 -8.85
C LYS A 31 5.71 0.39 -7.87
N GLU A 32 4.45 0.75 -7.68
CA GLU A 32 4.07 1.57 -6.53
C GLU A 32 4.63 0.85 -5.31
N GLU A 33 5.61 1.48 -4.67
CA GLU A 33 6.15 1.02 -3.41
C GLU A 33 5.00 1.11 -2.43
N VAL A 34 4.33 -0.03 -2.20
CA VAL A 34 3.33 -0.14 -1.16
C VAL A 34 4.09 0.17 0.12
N GLU A 35 3.85 1.35 0.69
CA GLU A 35 4.40 1.75 1.97
C GLU A 35 4.03 0.68 3.00
N THR A 36 4.94 -0.25 3.26
CA THR A 36 4.73 -1.24 4.29
C THR A 36 4.67 -0.46 5.60
N PRO A 37 3.59 -0.59 6.39
CA PRO A 37 3.49 0.15 7.63
C PRO A 37 4.70 -0.17 8.48
N THR A 38 5.50 0.84 8.78
CA THR A 38 6.66 0.72 9.66
C THR A 38 6.15 0.17 10.99
N LYS A 39 6.49 -1.10 11.25
CA LYS A 39 6.12 -1.76 12.51
C LYS A 39 6.78 -0.96 13.62
N LYS A 40 5.98 -0.44 14.55
CA LYS A 40 6.50 0.26 15.72
C LYS A 40 7.45 -0.68 16.46
N PRO A 41 8.57 -0.16 17.00
CA PRO A 41 9.48 -0.97 17.80
C PRO A 41 8.73 -1.60 18.98
N LEU A 42 9.14 -2.80 19.36
CA LEU A 42 8.64 -3.47 20.56
C LEU A 42 9.03 -2.62 21.76
N ILE A 43 8.05 -2.29 22.61
CA ILE A 43 8.26 -1.57 23.86
C ILE A 43 8.64 -2.54 24.98
N THR A 44 9.31 -2.04 26.01
CA THR A 44 9.64 -2.84 27.20
C THR A 44 8.41 -3.08 28.08
N ASP A 45 8.45 -4.11 28.93
CA ASP A 45 7.35 -4.42 29.85
C ASP A 45 7.03 -3.24 30.78
N ALA A 46 8.05 -2.51 31.24
CA ALA A 46 7.87 -1.30 32.05
C ALA A 46 7.05 -0.23 31.32
N GLU A 47 7.42 0.11 30.08
CA GLU A 47 6.70 1.08 29.25
C GLU A 47 5.27 0.64 28.93
N ALA A 48 5.06 -0.67 28.72
CA ALA A 48 3.74 -1.23 28.47
C ALA A 48 2.81 -1.04 29.68
N THR A 49 3.32 -1.28 30.90
CA THR A 49 2.52 -1.11 32.12
C THR A 49 2.10 0.35 32.34
N GLU A 50 3.02 1.30 32.18
CA GLU A 50 2.72 2.73 32.29
C GLU A 50 1.67 3.18 31.27
N TYR A 51 1.80 2.72 30.03
CA TYR A 51 0.86 3.00 28.97
C TYR A 51 -0.56 2.51 29.32
N LEU A 52 -0.67 1.27 29.82
CA LEU A 52 -1.95 0.70 30.23
C LEU A 52 -2.57 1.47 31.40
N LEU A 53 -1.78 1.78 32.43
CA LEU A 53 -2.25 2.56 33.59
C LEU A 53 -2.77 3.95 33.16
N LYS A 54 -2.07 4.63 32.25
CA LYS A 54 -2.49 5.92 31.69
C LYS A 54 -3.80 5.80 30.90
N LYS A 55 -3.95 4.77 30.07
CA LYS A 55 -5.18 4.49 29.31
C LYS A 55 -6.38 4.23 30.24
N LEU A 56 -6.20 3.43 31.29
CA LEU A 56 -7.26 3.11 32.25
C LEU A 56 -7.71 4.34 33.04
N LYS A 57 -6.77 5.19 33.48
CA LYS A 57 -7.09 6.46 34.15
C LYS A 57 -7.89 7.42 33.26
N LYS A 58 -7.58 7.47 31.96
CA LYS A 58 -8.33 8.31 31.00
C LYS A 58 -9.76 7.80 30.74
N LYS A 59 -10.01 6.50 30.82
CA LYS A 59 -11.34 5.89 30.56
C LYS A 59 -12.31 6.04 31.74
N LYS A 60 -11.80 6.30 32.94
CA LYS A 60 -12.60 6.53 34.15
C LYS A 60 -13.06 7.99 34.32
N ARG A 61 -12.62 8.89 33.45
CA ARG A 61 -13.12 10.27 33.33
C ARG A 61 -14.05 10.36 32.14
#